data_AF-F2SDZ9-F1
#
_entry.id   AF-F2SDZ9-F1
#
_cell.length_a   1.000
_cell.length_b   1.000
_cell.length_c   1.000
_cell.angle_alpha   90.00
_cell.angle_beta   90.00
_cell.angle_gamma   90.00
#
_symmetry.space_group_name_H-M   'P 1'
#
loop_
_entity.id
_entity.type
_entity.pdbx_description
1 polymer ?
#
loop_
_entity_poly.entity_id
_entity_poly.type
_entity_poly.pdbx_seq_one_letter_code
_entity_poly.pdbx_strand_id
1 'polypeptide(L)'
;MHIRSKNIIISLVLVIPIFFLWATVRYDRIALSNLAHSFDQLSRSSLNVSPLTRFQPQFSSVEAVNELCKRGLMVPPPLSYSEWLHRKNFTRAYIRPNMVSSDAKFAPLETIKQPVLPDFMALDRGLTAPPEDKGESVLTCPPVIDVDVAADSEVDDTAAILFGLATDVDRLRRLLPSLLFSYGSSKANMLVLIPEGTENIDIHETYFRNRGLNLTLKTSPLEFTARYFGLVEAFTEHIENNLPNVKWVSFVDDDTFFPSLATIGKRLATIDATKRHYIGSLSEADIQVKEFGPIAFGGAGVFVSKPLLETMHTVYQKCQDLGTQPGDQKVAHCIKKFGNTDLTLWDSLYQMDIRGEPDGLFESGRRFNSLHHWQSWYNKDVVKMSTIAAVAGRNSVLRRWRFDERITGKGQRTFWVLTNGYSMVKYTIDASANAESVGFDKVEKTWDGDDKVFEKRLGPLRPRDQPGVKKERWMLTEATVIGHNVHQLYSRELDEAHSLIELIWLGTLDGSGTSD
;
A
#
# COMPACT_ATOMS: atom_id res chain seq x y z
N MET A 1 -50.20 -25.72 -34.95
CA MET A 1 -48.79 -25.75 -34.52
C MET A 1 -48.56 -24.55 -33.60
N HIS A 2 -48.84 -24.69 -32.31
CA HIS A 2 -48.73 -23.61 -31.32
C HIS A 2 -47.41 -23.77 -30.55
N ILE A 3 -46.47 -22.86 -30.80
CA ILE A 3 -45.29 -22.67 -29.96
C ILE A 3 -45.47 -21.32 -29.26
N ARG A 4 -45.03 -21.26 -28.00
CA ARG A 4 -44.71 -20.07 -27.18
C ARG A 4 -45.79 -19.59 -26.21
N SER A 5 -45.43 -19.64 -24.93
CA SER A 5 -45.69 -18.57 -23.95
C SER A 5 -44.98 -18.84 -22.62
N LYS A 6 -44.78 -20.12 -22.23
CA LYS A 6 -44.31 -20.45 -20.86
C LYS A 6 -42.84 -20.15 -20.55
N ASN A 7 -41.93 -20.09 -21.54
CA ASN A 7 -40.49 -19.90 -21.27
C ASN A 7 -40.04 -18.43 -21.22
N ILE A 8 -40.84 -17.47 -21.70
CA ILE A 8 -40.47 -16.05 -21.66
C ILE A 8 -40.82 -15.43 -20.30
N ILE A 9 -41.89 -15.91 -19.65
CA ILE A 9 -42.35 -15.40 -18.36
C ILE A 9 -41.38 -15.82 -17.23
N ILE A 10 -40.81 -17.04 -17.28
CA ILE A 10 -39.89 -17.53 -16.23
C ILE A 10 -38.54 -16.78 -16.26
N SER A 11 -38.07 -16.34 -17.44
CA SER A 11 -36.86 -15.51 -17.54
C SER A 11 -37.07 -14.09 -17.02
N LEU A 12 -38.21 -13.45 -17.31
CA LEU A 12 -38.50 -12.10 -16.80
C LEU A 12 -38.70 -12.06 -15.28
N VAL A 13 -39.28 -13.12 -14.70
CA VAL A 13 -39.52 -13.21 -13.25
C VAL A 13 -38.23 -13.42 -12.45
N LEU A 14 -37.15 -13.92 -13.05
CA LEU A 14 -35.83 -14.05 -12.39
C LEU A 14 -34.90 -12.88 -12.70
N VAL A 15 -34.94 -12.31 -13.91
CA VAL A 15 -34.07 -11.21 -14.31
C VAL A 15 -34.48 -9.89 -13.65
N ILE A 16 -35.78 -9.62 -13.49
CA ILE A 16 -36.25 -8.38 -12.87
C ILE A 16 -35.83 -8.27 -11.40
N PRO A 17 -36.04 -9.26 -10.51
CA PRO A 17 -35.57 -9.16 -9.13
C PRO A 17 -34.04 -9.11 -9.02
N ILE A 18 -33.30 -9.82 -9.86
CA ILE A 18 -31.82 -9.79 -9.85
C ILE A 18 -31.31 -8.41 -10.30
N PHE A 19 -31.91 -7.83 -11.34
CA PHE A 19 -31.59 -6.48 -11.79
C PHE A 19 -32.03 -5.42 -10.77
N PHE A 20 -33.18 -5.61 -10.11
CA PHE A 20 -33.66 -4.73 -9.05
C PHE A 20 -32.76 -4.80 -7.81
N LEU A 21 -32.32 -5.99 -7.39
CA LEU A 21 -31.33 -6.20 -6.32
C LEU A 21 -29.95 -5.63 -6.69
N TRP A 22 -29.52 -5.79 -7.94
CA TRP A 22 -28.26 -5.20 -8.42
C TRP A 22 -28.34 -3.67 -8.46
N ALA A 23 -29.47 -3.11 -8.92
CA ALA A 23 -29.71 -1.69 -8.96
C ALA A 23 -29.87 -1.09 -7.56
N THR A 24 -30.53 -1.77 -6.62
CA THR A 24 -30.67 -1.29 -5.23
C THR A 24 -29.36 -1.39 -4.47
N VAL A 25 -28.59 -2.47 -4.63
CA VAL A 25 -27.24 -2.57 -4.03
C VAL A 25 -26.29 -1.51 -4.60
N ARG A 26 -26.42 -1.17 -5.89
CA ARG A 26 -25.62 -0.10 -6.51
C ARG A 26 -26.09 1.29 -6.10
N TYR A 27 -27.40 1.52 -6.01
CA TYR A 27 -27.97 2.79 -5.56
C TYR A 27 -27.68 3.04 -4.09
N ASP A 28 -27.81 2.03 -3.23
CA ASP A 28 -27.42 2.10 -1.82
C ASP A 28 -25.92 2.33 -1.66
N ARG A 29 -25.06 1.75 -2.52
CA ARG A 29 -23.62 2.08 -2.51
C ARG A 29 -23.33 3.53 -2.89
N ILE A 30 -24.03 4.09 -3.88
CA ILE A 30 -23.86 5.50 -4.30
C ILE A 30 -24.45 6.45 -3.24
N ALA A 31 -25.59 6.11 -2.65
CA ALA A 31 -26.21 6.88 -1.58
C ALA A 31 -25.37 6.82 -0.29
N LEU A 32 -24.85 5.65 0.08
CA LEU A 32 -23.94 5.47 1.21
C LEU A 32 -22.58 6.11 0.96
N SER A 33 -22.05 6.11 -0.28
CA SER A 33 -20.83 6.86 -0.60
C SER A 33 -21.05 8.36 -0.50
N ASN A 34 -22.22 8.87 -0.88
CA ASN A 34 -22.57 10.29 -0.76
C ASN A 34 -22.81 10.71 0.71
N LEU A 35 -23.40 9.82 1.52
CA LEU A 35 -23.55 10.03 2.96
C LEU A 35 -22.19 9.98 3.67
N ALA A 36 -21.37 8.98 3.37
CA ALA A 36 -19.98 8.87 3.86
C ALA A 36 -19.14 10.07 3.42
N HIS A 37 -19.33 10.58 2.19
CA HIS A 37 -18.72 11.82 1.71
C HIS A 37 -19.11 13.05 2.54
N SER A 38 -20.35 13.14 2.98
CA SER A 38 -20.80 14.24 3.86
C SER A 38 -20.22 14.11 5.27
N PHE A 39 -20.11 12.89 5.80
CA PHE A 39 -19.49 12.65 7.11
C PHE A 39 -17.96 12.86 7.09
N ASP A 40 -17.26 12.51 6.01
CA ASP A 40 -15.83 12.78 5.85
C ASP A 40 -15.54 14.28 5.66
N GLN A 41 -16.42 15.02 4.97
CA GLN A 41 -16.33 16.49 4.90
C GLN A 41 -16.61 17.16 6.25
N LEU A 42 -17.54 16.64 7.07
CA LEU A 42 -17.81 17.14 8.42
C LEU A 42 -16.70 16.80 9.43
N SER A 43 -16.08 15.63 9.30
CA SER A 43 -14.92 15.21 10.10
C SER A 43 -13.68 16.06 9.79
N ARG A 44 -13.47 16.45 8.52
CA ARG A 44 -12.33 17.28 8.11
C ARG A 44 -12.53 18.79 8.26
N SER A 45 -13.76 19.28 8.30
CA SER A 45 -14.06 20.72 8.46
C SER A 45 -14.00 21.21 9.92
N SER A 46 -13.77 20.31 10.89
CA SER A 46 -13.75 20.62 12.32
C SER A 46 -12.38 20.48 13.00
N LEU A 47 -11.26 20.66 12.29
CA LEU A 47 -9.93 20.68 12.93
C LEU A 47 -9.00 21.74 12.31
N ASN A 48 -9.33 23.01 12.53
CA ASN A 48 -8.31 24.06 12.64
C ASN A 48 -7.79 24.08 14.09
N VAL A 49 -7.02 23.05 14.46
CA VAL A 49 -6.23 23.07 15.69
C VAL A 49 -4.77 23.16 15.28
N SER A 50 -4.13 24.28 15.64
CA SER A 50 -2.69 24.45 15.44
C SER A 50 -1.94 23.27 16.08
N PRO A 51 -0.95 22.66 15.40
CA PRO A 51 -0.20 21.57 16.00
C PRO A 51 0.55 22.10 17.23
N LEU A 52 0.37 21.43 18.37
CA LEU A 52 1.20 21.59 19.56
C LEU A 52 2.59 20.98 19.31
N THR A 53 3.34 21.53 18.35
CA THR A 53 4.71 21.08 18.02
C THR A 53 5.79 21.67 18.93
N ARG A 54 5.42 22.42 19.98
CA ARG A 54 6.40 23.18 20.79
C ARG A 54 7.00 22.46 21.99
N PHE A 55 6.59 21.22 22.29
CA PHE A 55 7.07 20.48 23.46
C PHE A 55 7.35 18.99 23.16
N GLN A 56 7.94 18.68 22.00
CA GLN A 56 8.46 17.34 21.76
C GLN A 56 9.98 17.34 21.98
N PRO A 57 10.53 16.42 22.80
CA PRO A 57 11.96 16.20 22.83
C PRO A 57 12.39 15.63 21.47
N GLN A 58 13.09 16.44 20.70
CA GLN A 58 13.80 15.99 19.51
C GLN A 58 14.97 15.10 19.97
N PHE A 59 14.92 13.81 19.66
CA PHE A 59 16.04 12.91 19.93
C PHE A 59 17.06 13.06 18.79
N SER A 60 18.10 13.86 19.02
CA SER A 60 19.16 14.11 18.04
C SER A 60 20.23 13.01 17.97
N SER A 61 20.19 12.02 18.88
CA SER A 61 21.22 10.98 19.01
C SER A 61 20.81 9.88 20.02
N VAL A 62 21.53 8.75 19.98
CA VAL A 62 21.51 7.69 21.02
C VAL A 62 21.89 8.28 22.38
N GLU A 63 22.86 9.19 22.34
CA GLU A 63 23.14 10.30 23.25
C GLU A 63 21.95 10.76 24.08
N ALA A 64 21.00 11.37 23.35
CA ALA A 64 19.80 11.99 23.89
C ALA A 64 18.79 10.97 24.43
N VAL A 65 18.65 9.80 23.78
CA VAL A 65 17.78 8.71 24.28
C VAL A 65 18.31 8.21 25.62
N ASN A 66 19.62 7.94 25.72
CA ASN A 66 20.28 7.52 26.94
C ASN A 66 20.17 8.59 28.04
N GLU A 67 20.31 9.87 27.73
CA GLU A 67 20.19 10.96 28.71
C GLU A 67 18.75 11.18 29.22
N LEU A 68 17.73 11.13 28.35
CA LEU A 68 16.32 11.21 28.78
C LEU A 68 15.91 10.03 29.65
N CYS A 69 16.53 8.90 29.36
CA CYS A 69 16.22 7.65 30.01
C CYS A 69 17.00 7.47 31.33
N LYS A 70 18.24 7.97 31.42
CA LYS A 70 18.98 8.18 32.69
C LYS A 70 18.25 9.14 33.66
N ARG A 71 17.43 10.05 33.13
CA ARG A 71 16.57 10.95 33.92
C ARG A 71 15.26 10.29 34.38
N GLY A 72 15.02 9.01 34.08
CA GLY A 72 13.81 8.27 34.49
C GLY A 72 12.54 8.68 33.74
N LEU A 73 12.66 9.48 32.67
CA LEU A 73 11.53 10.08 31.95
C LEU A 73 11.22 9.31 30.66
N MET A 74 10.75 8.06 30.77
CA MET A 74 10.06 7.39 29.65
C MET A 74 8.64 7.97 29.54
N VAL A 75 8.52 9.21 29.06
CA VAL A 75 7.21 9.84 28.86
C VAL A 75 6.55 9.18 27.64
N PRO A 76 5.35 8.55 27.76
CA PRO A 76 4.55 8.09 26.64
C PRO A 76 4.38 9.17 25.57
N PRO A 77 4.14 8.78 24.30
CA PRO A 77 3.96 9.76 23.24
C PRO A 77 2.71 10.60 23.51
N PRO A 78 2.57 11.77 22.86
CA PRO A 78 1.30 12.46 22.84
C PRO A 78 0.22 11.50 22.33
N LEU A 79 -0.79 11.27 23.16
CA LEU A 79 -1.93 10.41 22.83
C LEU A 79 -3.08 11.28 22.36
N SER A 80 -3.88 10.77 21.41
CA SER A 80 -5.18 11.37 21.11
C SER A 80 -6.04 11.37 22.38
N TYR A 81 -7.03 12.26 22.46
CA TYR A 81 -7.87 12.32 23.67
C TYR A 81 -8.59 10.99 23.95
N SER A 82 -9.05 10.30 22.91
CA SER A 82 -9.65 8.97 23.05
C SER A 82 -8.65 7.96 23.60
N GLU A 83 -7.43 7.93 23.08
CA GLU A 83 -6.36 7.07 23.60
C GLU A 83 -6.06 7.42 25.05
N TRP A 84 -5.84 8.69 25.37
CA TRP A 84 -5.52 9.20 26.70
C TRP A 84 -6.55 8.83 27.79
N LEU A 85 -7.83 8.70 27.44
CA LEU A 85 -8.93 8.39 28.35
C LEU A 85 -8.95 6.96 28.89
N HIS A 86 -8.32 6.00 28.20
CA HIS A 86 -8.38 4.59 28.59
C HIS A 86 -7.15 4.20 29.40
N ARG A 87 -7.30 3.22 30.30
CA ARG A 87 -6.16 2.50 30.88
C ARG A 87 -5.55 1.62 29.81
N LYS A 88 -4.22 1.58 29.72
CA LYS A 88 -3.54 0.76 28.71
C LYS A 88 -2.23 0.15 29.22
N ASN A 89 -1.83 -0.94 28.59
CA ASN A 89 -0.49 -1.50 28.71
C ASN A 89 0.37 -0.92 27.59
N PHE A 90 1.43 -0.22 27.93
CA PHE A 90 2.31 0.48 27.01
C PHE A 90 3.72 -0.12 27.01
N THR A 91 4.39 -0.12 25.87
CA THR A 91 5.84 -0.33 25.78
C THR A 91 6.40 0.50 24.62
N ARG A 92 7.70 0.77 24.65
CA ARG A 92 8.42 1.55 23.63
C ARG A 92 9.72 0.86 23.25
N ALA A 93 10.01 0.81 21.95
CA ALA A 93 11.29 0.35 21.43
C ALA A 93 11.88 1.37 20.43
N TYR A 94 13.21 1.31 20.27
CA TYR A 94 13.97 2.18 19.38
C TYR A 94 14.72 1.34 18.36
N ILE A 95 14.56 1.67 17.08
CA ILE A 95 15.32 1.08 15.98
C ILE A 95 16.14 2.17 15.30
N ARG A 96 17.40 1.88 14.99
CA ARG A 96 18.22 2.71 14.12
C ARG A 96 18.45 1.97 12.79
N PRO A 97 18.02 2.52 11.67
CA PRO A 97 18.36 1.96 10.37
C PRO A 97 19.83 2.24 10.05
N ASN A 98 20.54 1.21 9.62
CA ASN A 98 21.84 1.32 8.97
C ASN A 98 21.63 1.21 7.45
N MET A 99 21.83 2.32 6.74
CA MET A 99 21.66 2.36 5.29
C MET A 99 22.79 1.60 4.59
N VAL A 100 22.44 0.49 3.94
CA VAL A 100 23.33 -0.28 3.08
C VAL A 100 23.01 -0.05 1.60
N SER A 101 23.79 -0.64 0.69
CA SER A 101 23.58 -0.51 -0.76
C SER A 101 22.13 -0.72 -1.18
N SER A 102 21.67 0.07 -2.16
CA SER A 102 20.33 -0.09 -2.77
C SER A 102 20.09 -1.47 -3.40
N ASP A 103 21.17 -2.22 -3.68
CA ASP A 103 21.10 -3.57 -4.22
C ASP A 103 21.09 -4.69 -3.18
N ALA A 104 21.22 -4.34 -1.90
CA ALA A 104 21.16 -5.30 -0.81
C ALA A 104 19.90 -6.16 -0.88
N LYS A 105 20.06 -7.45 -0.62
CA LYS A 105 18.98 -8.43 -0.60
C LYS A 105 18.77 -8.88 0.83
N PHE A 106 17.51 -8.90 1.24
CA PHE A 106 17.10 -9.32 2.57
C PHE A 106 16.22 -10.55 2.47
N ALA A 107 16.25 -11.37 3.52
CA ALA A 107 15.34 -12.50 3.63
C ALA A 107 13.89 -12.01 3.80
N PRO A 108 12.87 -12.79 3.38
CA PRO A 108 11.47 -12.43 3.61
C PRO A 108 11.09 -12.30 5.09
N LEU A 109 11.87 -12.88 6.00
CA LEU A 109 11.76 -12.74 7.45
C LEU A 109 13.16 -12.81 8.05
N GLU A 110 13.65 -11.68 8.56
CA GLU A 110 14.96 -11.60 9.21
C GLU A 110 14.83 -11.82 10.71
N THR A 111 15.95 -12.08 11.41
CA THR A 111 15.94 -12.27 12.86
C THR A 111 16.79 -11.20 13.54
N ILE A 112 16.20 -10.48 14.49
CA ILE A 112 16.94 -9.61 15.41
C ILE A 112 17.27 -10.45 16.64
N LYS A 113 18.57 -10.61 16.92
CA LYS A 113 19.06 -11.50 17.99
C LYS A 113 19.01 -10.87 19.38
N GLN A 114 19.06 -9.55 19.45
CA GLN A 114 19.02 -8.79 20.68
C GLN A 114 17.58 -8.50 21.11
N PRO A 115 17.31 -8.36 22.43
CA PRO A 115 15.98 -8.02 22.92
C PRO A 115 15.50 -6.69 22.35
N VAL A 116 14.26 -6.64 21.85
CA VAL A 116 13.68 -5.45 21.20
C VAL A 116 12.64 -4.77 22.08
N LEU A 117 11.64 -5.53 22.56
CA LEU A 117 10.54 -4.97 23.34
C LEU A 117 10.81 -5.15 24.85
N PRO A 118 10.89 -4.06 25.61
CA PRO A 118 10.79 -4.12 27.06
C PRO A 118 9.43 -4.67 27.51
N ASP A 119 9.36 -5.07 28.77
CA ASP A 119 8.11 -5.45 29.40
C ASP A 119 7.10 -4.29 29.39
N PHE A 120 5.83 -4.64 29.24
CA PHE A 120 4.74 -3.68 29.21
C PHE A 120 4.53 -3.08 30.60
N MET A 121 4.32 -1.77 30.64
CA MET A 121 3.95 -1.00 31.83
C MET A 121 2.48 -0.58 31.75
N ALA A 122 1.78 -0.58 32.89
CA ALA A 122 0.43 -0.06 32.96
C ALA A 122 0.44 1.47 33.02
N LEU A 123 -0.37 2.12 32.18
CA LEU A 123 -0.68 3.55 32.23
C LEU A 123 -2.16 3.70 32.56
N ASP A 124 -2.46 4.28 33.73
CA ASP A 124 -3.84 4.55 34.12
C ASP A 124 -4.44 5.72 33.33
N ARG A 125 -5.77 5.86 33.42
CA ARG A 125 -6.51 6.92 32.74
C ARG A 125 -5.94 8.29 33.10
N GLY A 126 -5.66 9.07 32.07
CA GLY A 126 -5.20 10.44 32.22
C GLY A 126 -3.75 10.60 32.69
N LEU A 127 -3.02 9.50 32.92
CA LEU A 127 -1.61 9.54 33.28
C LEU A 127 -0.73 9.63 32.03
N THR A 128 0.18 10.60 32.03
CA THR A 128 1.24 10.76 31.03
C THR A 128 2.56 10.16 31.50
N ALA A 129 2.58 9.48 32.65
CA ALA A 129 3.72 8.77 33.21
C ALA A 129 3.18 7.72 34.20
N PRO A 130 3.89 6.60 34.44
CA PRO A 130 3.53 5.71 35.52
C PRO A 130 3.53 6.49 36.85
N PRO A 131 2.71 6.11 37.85
CA PRO A 131 2.82 6.69 39.18
C PRO A 131 4.27 6.58 39.68
N GLU A 132 4.84 7.64 40.24
CA GLU A 132 6.05 7.51 41.06
C GLU A 132 5.70 6.58 42.23
N ASP A 133 6.01 5.29 42.13
CA ASP A 133 5.80 4.38 43.24
C ASP A 133 7.09 3.79 43.80
N LYS A 134 7.07 3.69 45.12
CA LYS A 134 8.19 3.57 46.03
C LYS A 134 8.92 2.24 45.86
N GLY A 135 10.10 2.28 45.26
CA GLY A 135 11.09 1.20 45.35
C GLY A 135 11.71 0.88 44.00
N GLU A 136 12.94 1.34 43.79
CA GLU A 136 14.06 0.79 42.99
C GLU A 136 13.80 -0.08 41.74
N SER A 137 12.66 0.02 41.08
CA SER A 137 12.46 -0.46 39.72
C SER A 137 13.02 0.61 38.78
N VAL A 138 14.34 0.67 38.67
CA VAL A 138 15.01 1.49 37.64
C VAL A 138 14.45 1.06 36.29
N LEU A 139 13.57 1.88 35.69
CA LEU A 139 13.14 1.74 34.30
C LEU A 139 14.40 1.65 33.44
N THR A 140 14.77 0.42 33.07
CA THR A 140 16.00 0.17 32.35
C THR A 140 15.75 0.60 30.92
N CYS A 141 16.64 1.45 30.40
CA CYS A 141 16.43 2.02 29.10
C CYS A 141 16.35 0.94 28.02
N PRO A 142 15.31 0.98 27.17
CA PRO A 142 15.25 0.08 26.03
C PRO A 142 16.53 0.23 25.20
N PRO A 143 17.16 -0.88 24.80
CA PRO A 143 18.30 -0.83 23.89
C PRO A 143 17.88 -0.21 22.56
N VAL A 144 18.81 0.49 21.90
CA VAL A 144 18.64 0.92 20.51
C VAL A 144 19.04 -0.24 19.61
N ILE A 145 18.15 -0.62 18.70
CA ILE A 145 18.33 -1.77 17.83
C ILE A 145 18.81 -1.33 16.45
N ASP A 146 20.03 -1.70 16.08
CA ASP A 146 20.54 -1.43 14.72
C ASP A 146 20.03 -2.51 13.75
N VAL A 147 19.46 -2.10 12.62
CA VAL A 147 19.00 -2.99 11.55
C VAL A 147 19.45 -2.49 10.18
N ASP A 148 19.94 -3.39 9.33
CA ASP A 148 20.33 -3.02 7.97
C ASP A 148 19.11 -2.79 7.09
N VAL A 149 19.09 -1.66 6.38
CA VAL A 149 18.05 -1.29 5.41
C VAL A 149 18.67 -0.84 4.11
N ALA A 150 18.08 -1.24 2.98
CA ALA A 150 18.57 -0.81 1.68
C ALA A 150 18.27 0.68 1.48
N ALA A 151 19.29 1.42 1.05
CA ALA A 151 19.09 2.75 0.50
C ALA A 151 18.11 2.72 -0.68
N ASP A 152 17.48 3.85 -0.95
CA ASP A 152 16.65 3.99 -2.14
C ASP A 152 17.50 3.92 -3.41
N SER A 153 16.91 3.35 -4.46
CA SER A 153 17.57 3.30 -5.77
C SER A 153 17.50 4.66 -6.45
N GLU A 154 18.49 4.94 -7.30
CA GLU A 154 18.49 6.12 -8.17
C GLU A 154 17.23 6.20 -9.04
N VAL A 155 16.77 7.41 -9.28
CA VAL A 155 15.50 7.69 -9.96
C VAL A 155 15.66 7.98 -11.45
N ASP A 156 16.89 8.01 -11.98
CA ASP A 156 17.18 8.38 -13.37
C ASP A 156 16.42 7.53 -14.38
N ASP A 157 16.34 6.22 -14.15
CA ASP A 157 15.62 5.29 -15.03
C ASP A 157 14.11 5.58 -15.11
N THR A 158 13.55 6.30 -14.12
CA THR A 158 12.13 6.66 -14.13
C THR A 158 11.80 7.73 -15.17
N ALA A 159 12.78 8.51 -15.62
CA ALA A 159 12.59 9.53 -16.66
C ALA A 159 12.14 8.95 -18.01
N ALA A 160 12.42 7.66 -18.25
CA ALA A 160 12.03 6.97 -19.48
C ALA A 160 10.58 6.46 -19.46
N ILE A 161 9.82 6.73 -18.39
CA ILE A 161 8.46 6.20 -18.17
C ILE A 161 7.43 7.35 -18.17
N LEU A 162 6.36 7.15 -18.94
CA LEU A 162 5.17 7.99 -18.93
C LEU A 162 3.96 7.19 -18.39
N PHE A 163 3.45 7.58 -17.23
CA PHE A 163 2.25 6.97 -16.64
C PHE A 163 0.99 7.65 -17.16
N GLY A 164 -0.03 6.86 -17.48
CA GLY A 164 -1.31 7.31 -17.99
C GLY A 164 -2.44 6.90 -17.08
N LEU A 165 -3.27 7.89 -16.73
CA LEU A 165 -4.44 7.71 -15.87
C LEU A 165 -5.68 8.20 -16.60
N ALA A 166 -6.83 7.57 -16.36
CA ALA A 166 -8.13 8.06 -16.79
C ALA A 166 -9.01 8.27 -15.56
N THR A 167 -9.21 9.52 -15.15
CA THR A 167 -9.94 9.85 -13.91
C THR A 167 -10.55 11.26 -13.98
N ASP A 168 -10.86 11.85 -12.83
CA ASP A 168 -11.30 13.24 -12.67
C ASP A 168 -10.44 13.99 -11.64
N VAL A 169 -10.54 15.32 -11.65
CA VAL A 169 -9.72 16.20 -10.80
C VAL A 169 -10.01 16.00 -9.31
N ASP A 170 -11.25 15.67 -8.94
CA ASP A 170 -11.62 15.51 -7.54
C ASP A 170 -11.05 14.21 -6.96
N ARG A 171 -11.04 13.12 -7.73
CA ARG A 171 -10.36 11.88 -7.38
C ARG A 171 -8.85 12.10 -7.24
N LEU A 172 -8.21 12.76 -8.20
CA LEU A 172 -6.79 13.12 -8.11
C LEU A 172 -6.47 13.92 -6.84
N ARG A 173 -7.31 14.90 -6.48
CA ARG A 173 -7.13 15.70 -5.25
C ARG A 173 -7.24 14.85 -3.99
N ARG A 174 -8.18 13.90 -3.94
CA ARG A 174 -8.34 12.97 -2.80
C ARG A 174 -7.15 12.03 -2.64
N LEU A 175 -6.60 11.57 -3.77
CA LEU A 175 -5.48 10.62 -3.83
C LEU A 175 -4.11 11.31 -3.84
N LEU A 176 -4.07 12.64 -3.72
CA LEU A 176 -2.84 13.42 -3.80
C LEU A 176 -1.73 12.91 -2.85
N PRO A 177 -1.98 12.59 -1.57
CA PRO A 177 -0.91 12.10 -0.69
C PRO A 177 -0.27 10.79 -1.17
N SER A 178 -1.07 9.83 -1.66
CA SER A 178 -0.55 8.57 -2.22
C SER A 178 0.16 8.78 -3.55
N LEU A 179 -0.35 9.69 -4.40
CA LEU A 179 0.30 10.05 -5.65
C LEU A 179 1.65 10.74 -5.39
N LEU A 180 1.74 11.66 -4.43
CA LEU A 180 3.00 12.30 -4.05
C LEU A 180 4.00 11.28 -3.53
N PHE A 181 3.56 10.34 -2.70
CA PHE A 181 4.43 9.28 -2.24
C PHE A 181 4.95 8.44 -3.41
N SER A 182 4.10 8.01 -4.34
CA SER A 182 4.52 7.14 -5.44
C SER A 182 5.36 7.86 -6.50
N TYR A 183 4.91 9.04 -6.95
CA TYR A 183 5.44 9.73 -8.13
C TYR A 183 6.31 10.95 -7.80
N GLY A 184 6.08 11.61 -6.67
CA GLY A 184 6.64 12.95 -6.38
C GLY A 184 8.14 13.00 -6.16
N SER A 185 8.78 11.86 -5.86
CA SER A 185 10.24 11.74 -5.76
C SER A 185 10.86 11.04 -6.97
N SER A 186 10.21 11.08 -8.13
CA SER A 186 10.69 10.43 -9.36
C SER A 186 10.84 11.42 -10.50
N LYS A 187 11.51 11.01 -11.57
CA LYS A 187 11.61 11.75 -12.83
C LYS A 187 10.54 11.31 -13.85
N ALA A 188 9.65 10.40 -13.47
CA ALA A 188 8.58 9.93 -14.34
C ALA A 188 7.56 11.06 -14.63
N ASN A 189 6.95 11.00 -15.80
CA ASN A 189 5.90 11.92 -16.20
C ASN A 189 4.54 11.24 -16.05
N MET A 190 3.50 12.03 -15.77
CA MET A 190 2.12 11.56 -15.75
C MET A 190 1.28 12.31 -16.79
N LEU A 191 0.48 11.58 -17.57
CA LEU A 191 -0.53 12.13 -18.46
C LEU A 191 -1.90 11.65 -17.97
N VAL A 192 -2.77 12.58 -17.57
CA VAL A 192 -4.08 12.24 -17.04
C VAL A 192 -5.18 12.71 -17.98
N LEU A 193 -5.97 11.76 -18.47
CA LEU A 193 -7.17 12.04 -19.23
C LEU A 193 -8.34 12.32 -18.29
N ILE A 194 -8.93 13.51 -18.44
CA ILE A 194 -10.07 14.01 -17.65
C ILE A 194 -11.27 14.29 -18.57
N PRO A 195 -12.52 14.39 -18.05
CA PRO A 195 -13.70 14.67 -18.88
C PRO A 195 -13.61 16.00 -19.63
N GLU A 196 -14.13 16.06 -20.86
CA GLU A 196 -14.11 17.27 -21.73
C GLU A 196 -14.73 18.53 -21.09
N GLY A 197 -15.73 18.39 -20.24
CA GLY A 197 -16.36 19.50 -19.53
C GLY A 197 -15.59 20.03 -18.31
N THR A 198 -14.34 19.61 -18.09
CA THR A 198 -13.55 20.08 -16.95
C THR A 198 -13.05 21.51 -17.20
N GLU A 199 -13.52 22.46 -16.42
CA GLU A 199 -13.07 23.86 -16.47
C GLU A 199 -11.73 24.05 -15.75
N ASN A 200 -11.05 25.19 -16.00
CA ASN A 200 -9.88 25.62 -15.24
C ASN A 200 -8.71 24.61 -15.20
N ILE A 201 -8.49 23.89 -16.31
CA ILE A 201 -7.48 22.83 -16.43
C ILE A 201 -6.09 23.33 -16.02
N ASP A 202 -5.67 24.50 -16.50
CA ASP A 202 -4.36 25.09 -16.18
C ASP A 202 -4.17 25.36 -14.67
N ILE A 203 -5.25 25.76 -13.97
CA ILE A 203 -5.23 25.98 -12.53
C ILE A 203 -5.08 24.65 -11.78
N HIS A 204 -5.80 23.61 -12.23
CA HIS A 204 -5.68 22.28 -11.65
C HIS A 204 -4.30 21.67 -11.89
N GLU A 205 -3.77 21.78 -13.10
CA GLU A 205 -2.42 21.32 -13.43
C GLU A 205 -1.37 22.04 -12.60
N THR A 206 -1.44 23.37 -12.51
CA THR A 206 -0.55 24.18 -11.66
C THR A 206 -0.65 23.79 -10.19
N TYR A 207 -1.86 23.50 -9.69
CA TYR A 207 -2.08 23.06 -8.31
C TYR A 207 -1.29 21.78 -7.98
N PHE A 208 -1.27 20.81 -8.89
CA PHE A 208 -0.55 19.54 -8.69
C PHE A 208 0.96 19.68 -8.90
N ARG A 209 1.39 20.40 -9.94
CA ARG A 209 2.82 20.64 -10.21
C ARG A 209 3.51 21.37 -9.08
N ASN A 210 2.87 22.40 -8.51
CA ASN A 210 3.41 23.14 -7.36
C ASN A 210 3.55 22.30 -6.08
N ARG A 211 2.99 21.09 -6.06
CA ARG A 211 3.10 20.15 -4.93
C ARG A 211 4.08 19.02 -5.18
N GLY A 212 4.73 18.98 -6.34
CA GLY A 212 5.75 17.99 -6.68
C GLY A 212 5.30 16.87 -7.60
N LEU A 213 4.11 16.95 -8.22
CA LEU A 213 3.72 15.99 -9.26
C LEU A 213 4.05 16.51 -10.65
N ASN A 214 4.90 15.78 -11.38
CA ASN A 214 5.15 16.04 -12.80
C ASN A 214 4.01 15.45 -13.65
N LEU A 215 2.91 16.19 -13.78
CA LEU A 215 1.72 15.75 -14.51
C LEU A 215 1.27 16.74 -15.58
N THR A 216 0.56 16.23 -16.59
CA THR A 216 -0.16 16.98 -17.61
C THR A 216 -1.61 16.50 -17.66
N LEU A 217 -2.56 17.44 -17.63
CA LEU A 217 -3.98 17.17 -17.75
C LEU A 217 -4.42 17.35 -19.21
N LYS A 218 -5.16 16.38 -19.76
CA LYS A 218 -5.74 16.48 -21.09
C LYS A 218 -7.21 16.07 -21.06
N THR A 219 -8.07 16.90 -21.64
CA THR A 219 -9.49 16.58 -21.77
C THR A 219 -9.73 15.47 -22.78
N SER A 220 -10.75 14.67 -22.54
CA SER A 220 -11.18 13.62 -23.44
C SER A 220 -12.71 13.57 -23.51
N PRO A 221 -13.28 13.51 -24.74
CA PRO A 221 -14.72 13.34 -24.94
C PRO A 221 -15.17 11.90 -24.67
N LEU A 222 -14.23 10.97 -24.46
CA LEU A 222 -14.55 9.56 -24.25
C LEU A 222 -15.19 9.32 -22.89
N GLU A 223 -16.16 8.41 -22.88
CA GLU A 223 -16.71 7.81 -21.67
C GLU A 223 -15.62 7.16 -20.82
N PHE A 224 -15.87 7.06 -19.51
CA PHE A 224 -14.85 6.67 -18.53
C PHE A 224 -14.04 5.40 -18.90
N THR A 225 -14.72 4.29 -19.24
CA THR A 225 -14.04 3.03 -19.59
C THR A 225 -13.30 3.11 -20.93
N ALA A 226 -13.82 3.89 -21.87
CA ALA A 226 -13.20 4.12 -23.18
C ALA A 226 -11.96 5.04 -23.07
N ARG A 227 -11.96 5.99 -22.13
CA ARG A 227 -10.88 6.94 -21.90
C ARG A 227 -9.57 6.26 -21.53
N TYR A 228 -9.62 5.16 -20.78
CA TYR A 228 -8.44 4.38 -20.42
C TYR A 228 -7.71 3.84 -21.65
N PHE A 229 -8.42 3.28 -22.64
CA PHE A 229 -7.78 2.89 -23.91
C PHE A 229 -7.39 4.12 -24.75
N GLY A 230 -8.12 5.22 -24.63
CA GLY A 230 -7.79 6.53 -25.23
C GLY A 230 -6.40 7.06 -24.87
N LEU A 231 -5.78 6.55 -23.79
CA LEU A 231 -4.39 6.84 -23.47
C LEU A 231 -3.42 6.42 -24.58
N VAL A 232 -3.73 5.44 -25.43
CA VAL A 232 -2.86 5.02 -26.55
C VAL A 232 -2.56 6.19 -27.50
N GLU A 233 -3.61 6.90 -27.94
CA GLU A 233 -3.49 8.07 -28.80
C GLU A 233 -2.85 9.24 -28.03
N ALA A 234 -3.33 9.50 -26.81
CA ALA A 234 -2.82 10.60 -25.99
C ALA A 234 -1.33 10.46 -25.65
N PHE A 235 -0.85 9.26 -25.34
CA PHE A 235 0.56 8.98 -25.12
C PHE A 235 1.38 9.25 -26.37
N THR A 236 0.93 8.76 -27.53
CA THR A 236 1.68 8.91 -28.78
C THR A 236 1.88 10.38 -29.11
N GLU A 237 0.79 11.16 -29.09
CA GLU A 237 0.85 12.61 -29.31
C GLU A 237 1.73 13.33 -28.28
N HIS A 238 1.63 12.96 -26.99
CA HIS A 238 2.39 13.63 -25.94
C HIS A 238 3.91 13.32 -26.04
N ILE A 239 4.26 12.09 -26.37
CA ILE A 239 5.65 11.66 -26.57
C ILE A 239 6.28 12.38 -27.76
N GLU A 240 5.57 12.46 -28.90
CA GLU A 240 6.07 13.12 -30.11
C GLU A 240 6.32 14.61 -29.89
N ASN A 241 5.42 15.29 -29.16
CA ASN A 241 5.49 16.74 -28.99
C ASN A 241 6.35 17.20 -27.81
N ASN A 242 6.43 16.41 -26.73
CA ASN A 242 6.98 16.88 -25.45
C ASN A 242 8.06 15.97 -24.85
N LEU A 243 7.95 14.65 -25.03
CA LEU A 243 8.77 13.67 -24.29
C LEU A 243 9.40 12.60 -25.21
N PRO A 244 10.23 12.98 -26.21
CA PRO A 244 10.72 12.04 -27.23
C PRO A 244 11.60 10.90 -26.68
N ASN A 245 12.19 11.10 -25.49
CA ASN A 245 13.07 10.14 -24.82
C ASN A 245 12.32 9.05 -24.02
N VAL A 246 11.00 9.13 -23.90
CA VAL A 246 10.19 8.09 -23.24
C VAL A 246 10.32 6.78 -24.01
N LYS A 247 10.56 5.70 -23.27
CA LYS A 247 10.72 4.33 -23.81
C LYS A 247 9.55 3.42 -23.41
N TRP A 248 8.89 3.76 -22.31
CA TRP A 248 7.82 2.97 -21.71
C TRP A 248 6.63 3.85 -21.40
N VAL A 249 5.44 3.36 -21.71
CA VAL A 249 4.20 3.91 -21.15
C VAL A 249 3.60 2.93 -20.17
N SER A 250 2.96 3.44 -19.13
CA SER A 250 2.26 2.61 -18.16
C SER A 250 0.81 3.03 -18.02
N PHE A 251 -0.12 2.10 -18.24
CA PHE A 251 -1.53 2.31 -17.95
C PHE A 251 -1.79 1.87 -16.50
N VAL A 252 -2.31 2.79 -15.69
CA VAL A 252 -2.56 2.56 -14.26
C VAL A 252 -3.90 3.16 -13.84
N ASP A 253 -4.50 2.59 -12.81
CA ASP A 253 -5.63 3.21 -12.12
C ASP A 253 -5.12 4.31 -11.18
N ASP A 254 -5.97 5.27 -10.83
CA ASP A 254 -5.56 6.41 -10.01
C ASP A 254 -5.33 6.07 -8.54
N ASP A 255 -5.89 4.95 -8.06
CA ASP A 255 -5.57 4.33 -6.78
C ASP A 255 -4.53 3.19 -6.89
N THR A 256 -3.79 3.07 -8.01
CA THR A 256 -2.56 2.27 -8.04
C THR A 256 -1.44 2.95 -7.25
N PHE A 257 -0.97 2.29 -6.20
CA PHE A 257 0.09 2.75 -5.32
C PHE A 257 1.40 2.01 -5.62
N PHE A 258 2.47 2.75 -5.89
CA PHE A 258 3.82 2.23 -6.06
C PHE A 258 4.68 2.56 -4.83
N PRO A 259 5.20 1.56 -4.10
CA PRO A 259 6.12 1.81 -2.99
C PRO A 259 7.44 2.46 -3.43
N SER A 260 7.95 2.10 -4.62
CA SER A 260 9.20 2.62 -5.18
C SER A 260 9.17 2.61 -6.72
N LEU A 261 9.02 3.78 -7.34
CA LEU A 261 9.16 3.89 -8.80
C LEU A 261 10.60 3.70 -9.29
N ALA A 262 11.60 4.01 -8.47
CA ALA A 262 12.99 3.72 -8.78
C ALA A 262 13.22 2.21 -9.02
N THR A 263 12.58 1.35 -8.22
CA THR A 263 12.57 -0.10 -8.45
C THR A 263 11.95 -0.46 -9.80
N ILE A 264 10.85 0.22 -10.18
CA ILE A 264 10.19 -0.01 -11.48
C ILE A 264 11.13 0.38 -12.63
N GLY A 265 11.69 1.59 -12.57
CA GLY A 265 12.65 2.11 -13.54
C GLY A 265 13.84 1.19 -13.72
N LYS A 266 14.52 0.83 -12.63
CA LYS A 266 15.68 -0.07 -12.65
C LYS A 266 15.34 -1.41 -13.31
N ARG A 267 14.16 -1.98 -13.04
CA ARG A 267 13.74 -3.23 -13.70
C ARG A 267 13.53 -3.04 -15.20
N LEU A 268 12.79 -2.01 -15.61
CA LEU A 268 12.52 -1.74 -17.03
C LEU A 268 13.79 -1.38 -17.80
N ALA A 269 14.77 -0.74 -17.17
CA ALA A 269 16.07 -0.43 -17.76
C ALA A 269 16.87 -1.70 -18.15
N THR A 270 16.60 -2.84 -17.52
CA THR A 270 17.23 -4.12 -17.89
C THR A 270 16.62 -4.76 -19.13
N ILE A 271 15.50 -4.24 -19.64
CA ILE A 271 14.75 -4.80 -20.75
C ILE A 271 15.01 -3.97 -22.01
N ASP A 272 15.29 -4.65 -23.13
CA ASP A 272 15.50 -4.03 -24.44
C ASP A 272 14.21 -3.37 -24.95
N ALA A 273 14.06 -2.08 -24.67
CA ALA A 273 12.88 -1.29 -25.01
C ALA A 273 12.68 -1.04 -26.51
N THR A 274 13.63 -1.45 -27.37
CA THR A 274 13.49 -1.37 -28.83
C THR A 274 12.60 -2.48 -29.40
N LYS A 275 12.26 -3.48 -28.58
CA LYS A 275 11.32 -4.56 -28.91
C LYS A 275 9.93 -4.26 -28.36
N ARG A 276 8.94 -4.96 -28.90
CA ARG A 276 7.55 -4.91 -28.39
C ARG A 276 7.45 -5.70 -27.09
N HIS A 277 7.02 -5.05 -26.04
CA HIS A 277 6.84 -5.63 -24.72
C HIS A 277 5.48 -5.25 -24.15
N TYR A 278 4.80 -6.24 -23.59
CA TYR A 278 3.57 -6.10 -22.82
C TYR A 278 3.80 -6.78 -21.47
N ILE A 279 3.94 -5.98 -20.42
CA ILE A 279 4.35 -6.45 -19.08
C ILE A 279 3.29 -6.03 -18.06
N GLY A 280 2.94 -6.94 -17.15
CA GLY A 280 2.00 -6.65 -16.07
C GLY A 280 1.75 -7.89 -15.23
N SER A 281 0.63 -7.95 -14.52
CA SER A 281 0.27 -9.12 -13.72
C SER A 281 -1.18 -9.52 -13.90
N LEU A 282 -1.46 -10.80 -13.66
CA LEU A 282 -2.82 -11.29 -13.50
C LEU A 282 -3.36 -10.89 -12.12
N SER A 283 -4.68 -10.81 -12.01
CA SER A 283 -5.37 -10.73 -10.72
C SER A 283 -5.02 -11.93 -9.83
N GLU A 284 -4.91 -11.69 -8.53
CA GLU A 284 -4.72 -12.73 -7.52
C GLU A 284 -5.94 -13.63 -7.40
N ALA A 285 -7.13 -13.10 -7.73
CA ALA A 285 -8.36 -13.86 -7.77
C ALA A 285 -8.54 -14.52 -9.14
N ASP A 286 -8.35 -15.85 -9.22
CA ASP A 286 -8.47 -16.60 -10.48
C ASP A 286 -9.87 -16.50 -11.11
N ILE A 287 -10.91 -16.17 -10.33
CA ILE A 287 -12.23 -15.87 -10.87
C ILE A 287 -12.23 -14.64 -11.79
N GLN A 288 -11.43 -13.63 -11.47
CA GLN A 288 -11.27 -12.42 -12.30
C GLN A 288 -10.51 -12.75 -13.57
N VAL A 289 -9.49 -13.61 -13.48
CA VAL A 289 -8.76 -14.11 -14.64
C VAL A 289 -9.66 -14.95 -15.55
N LYS A 290 -10.58 -15.74 -14.99
CA LYS A 290 -11.56 -16.51 -15.77
C LYS A 290 -12.60 -15.63 -16.46
N GLU A 291 -13.04 -14.57 -15.79
CA GLU A 291 -14.05 -13.63 -16.32
C GLU A 291 -13.47 -12.71 -17.41
N PHE A 292 -12.33 -12.07 -17.12
CA PHE A 292 -11.76 -11.03 -17.99
C PHE A 292 -10.67 -11.55 -18.93
N GLY A 293 -10.16 -12.75 -18.67
CA GLY A 293 -9.07 -13.39 -19.41
C GLY A 293 -7.70 -13.22 -18.75
N PRO A 294 -6.68 -13.92 -19.26
CA PRO A 294 -5.29 -13.82 -18.79
C PRO A 294 -4.64 -12.55 -19.34
N ILE A 295 -5.04 -11.39 -18.81
CA ILE A 295 -4.60 -10.07 -19.22
C ILE A 295 -3.75 -9.41 -18.11
N ALA A 296 -3.00 -8.36 -18.45
CA ALA A 296 -2.45 -7.48 -17.45
C ALA A 296 -3.57 -6.60 -16.89
N PHE A 297 -3.81 -6.69 -15.60
CA PHE A 297 -4.85 -5.89 -14.94
C PHE A 297 -4.37 -4.46 -14.70
N GLY A 298 -5.23 -3.48 -15.01
CA GLY A 298 -4.91 -2.05 -15.00
C GLY A 298 -4.40 -1.55 -13.64
N GLY A 299 -5.11 -1.91 -12.57
CA GLY A 299 -4.78 -1.52 -11.21
C GLY A 299 -3.42 -2.05 -10.71
N ALA A 300 -2.97 -3.21 -11.17
CA ALA A 300 -1.62 -3.71 -10.88
C ALA A 300 -0.54 -2.91 -11.63
N GLY A 301 -0.91 -2.22 -12.71
CA GLY A 301 -0.03 -1.50 -13.62
C GLY A 301 0.35 -2.33 -14.84
N VAL A 302 0.17 -1.72 -16.01
CA VAL A 302 0.44 -2.32 -17.31
C VAL A 302 1.53 -1.53 -18.01
N PHE A 303 2.68 -2.13 -18.29
CA PHE A 303 3.81 -1.48 -18.96
C PHE A 303 3.91 -1.93 -20.41
N VAL A 304 3.97 -0.95 -21.32
CA VAL A 304 4.03 -1.15 -22.77
C VAL A 304 5.23 -0.40 -23.32
N SER A 305 6.07 -1.07 -24.11
CA SER A 305 7.20 -0.40 -24.76
C SER A 305 6.72 0.48 -25.92
N LYS A 306 7.48 1.54 -26.22
CA LYS A 306 7.17 2.49 -27.29
C LYS A 306 6.86 1.81 -28.66
N PRO A 307 7.61 0.81 -29.15
CA PRO A 307 7.29 0.14 -30.43
C PRO A 307 5.94 -0.60 -30.42
N LEU A 308 5.51 -1.11 -29.27
CA LEU A 308 4.19 -1.73 -29.14
C LEU A 308 3.09 -0.66 -29.10
N LEU A 309 3.30 0.43 -28.38
CA LEU A 309 2.40 1.59 -28.37
C LEU A 309 2.18 2.13 -29.79
N GLU A 310 3.25 2.34 -30.55
CA GLU A 310 3.18 2.80 -31.95
C GLU A 310 2.35 1.83 -32.81
N THR A 311 2.55 0.52 -32.62
CA THR A 311 1.75 -0.51 -33.30
C THR A 311 0.26 -0.38 -32.94
N MET A 312 -0.08 -0.21 -31.67
CA MET A 312 -1.46 -0.02 -31.20
C MET A 312 -2.07 1.27 -31.77
N HIS A 313 -1.30 2.35 -31.85
CA HIS A 313 -1.75 3.63 -32.39
C HIS A 313 -2.15 3.53 -33.87
N THR A 314 -1.40 2.81 -34.70
CA THR A 314 -1.76 2.63 -36.14
C THR A 314 -3.13 1.97 -36.36
N VAL A 315 -3.63 1.24 -35.36
CA VAL A 315 -4.94 0.57 -35.39
C VAL A 315 -5.88 1.11 -34.33
N TYR A 316 -5.62 2.30 -33.79
CA TYR A 316 -6.31 2.86 -32.63
C TYR A 316 -7.83 2.83 -32.79
N GLN A 317 -8.37 3.38 -33.89
CA GLN A 317 -9.81 3.39 -34.13
C GLN A 317 -10.41 1.97 -34.15
N LYS A 318 -9.74 1.03 -34.81
CA LYS A 318 -10.18 -0.38 -34.86
C LYS A 318 -10.21 -1.01 -33.48
N CYS A 319 -9.29 -0.63 -32.59
CA CYS A 319 -9.25 -1.09 -31.21
C CYS A 319 -10.28 -0.39 -30.32
N GLN A 320 -10.49 0.92 -30.52
CA GLN A 320 -11.51 1.70 -29.82
C GLN A 320 -12.91 1.12 -30.06
N ASP A 321 -13.17 0.70 -31.30
CA ASP A 321 -14.42 0.08 -31.76
C ASP A 321 -14.62 -1.37 -31.27
N LEU A 322 -13.66 -1.95 -30.53
CA LEU A 322 -13.79 -3.28 -29.89
C LEU A 322 -14.71 -3.20 -28.65
N GLY A 323 -15.99 -2.90 -28.86
CA GLY A 323 -17.04 -2.97 -27.86
C GLY A 323 -16.83 -2.06 -26.63
N THR A 324 -17.58 -2.38 -25.56
CA THR A 324 -17.70 -1.57 -24.33
C THR A 324 -17.01 -2.21 -23.12
N GLN A 325 -16.02 -3.07 -23.40
CA GLN A 325 -15.23 -3.78 -22.39
C GLN A 325 -14.49 -2.81 -21.44
N PRO A 326 -14.10 -3.26 -20.23
CA PRO A 326 -13.18 -2.52 -19.37
C PRO A 326 -11.88 -2.11 -20.09
N GLY A 327 -11.27 -1.03 -19.61
CA GLY A 327 -10.14 -0.37 -20.30
C GLY A 327 -8.92 -1.27 -20.50
N ASP A 328 -8.48 -1.96 -19.46
CA ASP A 328 -7.37 -2.91 -19.49
C ASP A 328 -7.65 -4.13 -20.37
N GLN A 329 -8.88 -4.65 -20.33
CA GLN A 329 -9.33 -5.70 -21.24
C GLN A 329 -9.26 -5.24 -22.70
N LYS A 330 -9.65 -3.99 -22.99
CA LYS A 330 -9.54 -3.41 -24.34
C LYS A 330 -8.07 -3.25 -24.78
N VAL A 331 -7.19 -2.79 -23.90
CA VAL A 331 -5.72 -2.75 -24.15
C VAL A 331 -5.22 -4.15 -24.53
N ALA A 332 -5.52 -5.16 -23.71
CA ALA A 332 -5.08 -6.52 -23.93
C ALA A 332 -5.63 -7.12 -25.24
N HIS A 333 -6.91 -6.87 -25.56
CA HIS A 333 -7.51 -7.32 -26.82
C HIS A 333 -6.87 -6.66 -28.04
N CYS A 334 -6.56 -5.37 -27.98
CA CYS A 334 -5.85 -4.67 -29.05
C CYS A 334 -4.46 -5.29 -29.28
N ILE A 335 -3.68 -5.50 -28.21
CA ILE A 335 -2.34 -6.12 -28.28
C ILE A 335 -2.43 -7.54 -28.83
N LYS A 336 -3.36 -8.36 -28.33
CA LYS A 336 -3.54 -9.74 -28.79
C LYS A 336 -3.90 -9.83 -30.27
N LYS A 337 -4.77 -8.92 -30.75
CA LYS A 337 -5.28 -8.95 -32.12
C LYS A 337 -4.32 -8.32 -33.13
N PHE A 338 -3.60 -7.27 -32.75
CA PHE A 338 -2.82 -6.46 -33.68
C PHE A 338 -1.36 -6.22 -33.28
N GLY A 339 -1.03 -6.35 -31.99
CA GLY A 339 0.32 -6.14 -31.46
C GLY A 339 1.27 -7.33 -31.60
N ASN A 340 0.74 -8.55 -31.77
CA ASN A 340 1.50 -9.82 -31.82
C ASN A 340 2.55 -9.91 -30.70
N THR A 341 2.12 -9.63 -29.46
CA THR A 341 2.99 -9.59 -28.28
C THR A 341 2.26 -10.26 -27.12
N ASP A 342 2.92 -11.24 -26.50
CA ASP A 342 2.37 -11.96 -25.35
C ASP A 342 2.63 -11.21 -24.04
N LEU A 343 1.76 -11.44 -23.06
CA LEU A 343 1.91 -10.89 -21.72
C LEU A 343 3.12 -11.53 -21.01
N THR A 344 4.06 -10.69 -20.60
CA THR A 344 5.14 -11.04 -19.68
C THR A 344 4.71 -10.72 -18.25
N LEU A 345 4.64 -11.76 -17.40
CA LEU A 345 4.21 -11.60 -16.01
C LEU A 345 5.28 -10.97 -15.12
N TRP A 346 4.86 -10.06 -14.26
CA TRP A 346 5.65 -9.47 -13.18
C TRP A 346 4.95 -9.70 -11.84
N ASP A 347 5.44 -10.69 -11.10
CA ASP A 347 4.72 -11.27 -9.97
C ASP A 347 4.62 -10.41 -8.70
N SER A 348 5.32 -9.28 -8.64
CA SER A 348 5.26 -8.35 -7.50
C SER A 348 4.34 -7.15 -7.77
N LEU A 349 3.69 -7.09 -8.92
CA LEU A 349 2.61 -6.15 -9.18
C LEU A 349 1.30 -6.80 -8.73
N TYR A 350 0.51 -6.09 -7.92
CA TYR A 350 -0.69 -6.65 -7.31
C TYR A 350 -1.93 -5.86 -7.69
N GLN A 351 -2.90 -6.56 -8.29
CA GLN A 351 -4.22 -6.01 -8.61
C GLN A 351 -5.07 -5.85 -7.34
N MET A 352 -4.81 -6.70 -6.35
CA MET A 352 -5.47 -6.70 -5.05
C MET A 352 -7.00 -6.84 -5.16
N ASP A 353 -7.45 -7.77 -6.01
CA ASP A 353 -8.87 -8.17 -6.09
C ASP A 353 -9.28 -9.02 -4.87
N ILE A 354 -9.06 -8.48 -3.68
CA ILE A 354 -9.22 -9.08 -2.37
C ILE A 354 -10.21 -8.23 -1.58
N ARG A 355 -11.20 -8.88 -0.94
CA ARG A 355 -12.20 -8.22 -0.08
C ARG A 355 -12.08 -8.72 1.36
N GLY A 356 -12.41 -7.87 2.31
CA GLY A 356 -12.25 -8.16 3.74
C GLY A 356 -10.88 -7.72 4.24
N GLU A 357 -10.24 -8.53 5.10
CA GLU A 357 -8.96 -8.21 5.72
C GLU A 357 -7.79 -8.81 4.92
N PRO A 358 -7.00 -8.02 4.16
CA PRO A 358 -5.88 -8.54 3.37
C PRO A 358 -4.61 -8.80 4.21
N ASP A 359 -4.73 -8.88 5.54
CA ASP A 359 -3.60 -8.83 6.49
C ASP A 359 -2.52 -9.86 6.18
N GLY A 360 -2.92 -11.10 5.86
CA GLY A 360 -2.01 -12.18 5.59
C GLY A 360 -1.18 -12.00 4.32
N LEU A 361 -1.64 -11.19 3.35
CA LEU A 361 -0.86 -10.83 2.17
C LEU A 361 0.18 -9.76 2.53
N PHE A 362 -0.21 -8.70 3.25
CA PHE A 362 0.71 -7.67 3.72
C PHE A 362 1.77 -8.23 4.70
N GLU A 363 1.39 -9.17 5.55
CA GLU A 363 2.27 -9.87 6.51
C GLU A 363 3.05 -11.04 5.88
N SER A 364 2.97 -11.27 4.57
CA SER A 364 3.57 -12.44 3.91
C SER A 364 5.08 -12.33 3.66
N GLY A 365 5.65 -11.12 3.74
CA GLY A 365 7.04 -10.84 3.34
C GLY A 365 7.27 -10.88 1.84
N ARG A 366 6.20 -10.91 1.03
CA ARG A 366 6.27 -10.72 -0.42
C ARG A 366 6.68 -9.28 -0.72
N ARG A 367 7.39 -9.11 -1.84
CA ARG A 367 7.74 -7.78 -2.35
C ARG A 367 6.55 -7.20 -3.10
N PHE A 368 6.17 -5.98 -2.76
CA PHE A 368 5.14 -5.20 -3.45
C PHE A 368 5.79 -4.11 -4.29
N ASN A 369 5.63 -4.19 -5.61
CA ASN A 369 6.00 -3.14 -6.54
C ASN A 369 4.81 -2.25 -6.90
N SER A 370 3.59 -2.78 -6.82
CA SER A 370 2.35 -2.02 -6.84
C SER A 370 1.30 -2.65 -5.92
N LEU A 371 0.34 -1.84 -5.49
CA LEU A 371 -0.85 -2.19 -4.74
C LEU A 371 -2.04 -1.42 -5.32
N HIS A 372 -3.24 -1.97 -5.21
CA HIS A 372 -4.44 -1.35 -5.76
C HIS A 372 -5.66 -1.59 -4.84
N HIS A 373 -6.78 -0.90 -5.09
CA HIS A 373 -8.04 -1.03 -4.36
C HIS A 373 -8.00 -0.75 -2.84
N TRP A 374 -6.94 -0.12 -2.34
CA TRP A 374 -6.68 0.10 -0.90
C TRP A 374 -7.62 1.11 -0.21
N GLN A 375 -8.50 1.77 -0.97
CA GLN A 375 -9.60 2.60 -0.45
C GLN A 375 -11.00 2.11 -0.87
N SER A 376 -11.12 0.99 -1.57
CA SER A 376 -12.38 0.59 -2.22
C SER A 376 -12.80 -0.85 -1.92
N TRP A 377 -11.93 -1.84 -2.16
CA TRP A 377 -12.25 -3.25 -1.88
C TRP A 377 -11.82 -3.67 -0.48
N TYR A 378 -10.77 -3.03 0.01
CA TYR A 378 -10.31 -3.06 1.39
C TYR A 378 -9.89 -1.64 1.78
N ASN A 379 -9.76 -1.39 3.07
CA ASN A 379 -9.37 -0.07 3.58
C ASN A 379 -8.06 -0.19 4.36
N LYS A 380 -6.94 0.22 3.75
CA LYS A 380 -5.62 0.31 4.40
C LYS A 380 -4.93 1.58 3.94
N ASP A 381 -4.55 2.42 4.90
CA ASP A 381 -3.85 3.68 4.62
C ASP A 381 -2.40 3.42 4.18
N VAL A 382 -2.18 3.36 2.87
CA VAL A 382 -0.86 3.09 2.28
C VAL A 382 0.14 4.21 2.55
N VAL A 383 -0.32 5.44 2.81
CA VAL A 383 0.56 6.59 3.10
C VAL A 383 1.07 6.49 4.53
N LYS A 384 0.18 6.23 5.49
CA LYS A 384 0.55 5.95 6.88
C LYS A 384 1.48 4.73 6.97
N MET A 385 1.14 3.64 6.28
CA MET A 385 1.98 2.44 6.20
C MET A 385 3.39 2.75 5.68
N SER A 386 3.50 3.64 4.70
CA SER A 386 4.78 3.94 4.05
C SER A 386 5.56 5.10 4.69
N THR A 387 5.06 5.67 5.79
CA THR A 387 5.72 6.78 6.51
C THR A 387 7.15 6.41 6.93
N ILE A 388 7.41 5.11 7.18
CA ILE A 388 8.74 4.62 7.53
C ILE A 388 9.80 4.82 6.44
N ALA A 389 9.38 4.99 5.19
CA ALA A 389 10.31 5.28 4.09
C ALA A 389 11.10 6.57 4.31
N ALA A 390 10.58 7.52 5.09
CA ALA A 390 11.27 8.78 5.40
C ALA A 390 12.56 8.59 6.20
N VAL A 391 12.73 7.46 6.90
CA VAL A 391 13.88 7.20 7.78
C VAL A 391 14.62 5.93 7.42
N ALA A 392 13.93 4.91 6.91
CA ALA A 392 14.51 3.61 6.59
C ALA A 392 14.49 3.26 5.09
N GLY A 393 14.14 4.22 4.22
CA GLY A 393 14.05 4.02 2.77
C GLY A 393 12.79 3.27 2.34
N ARG A 394 12.37 3.43 1.09
CA ARG A 394 11.14 2.84 0.52
C ARG A 394 11.16 1.33 0.50
N ASN A 395 12.34 0.72 0.39
CA ASN A 395 12.51 -0.73 0.44
C ASN A 395 12.31 -1.33 1.85
N SER A 396 12.18 -0.49 2.89
CA SER A 396 11.86 -0.95 4.26
C SER A 396 10.37 -1.17 4.52
N VAL A 397 9.49 -0.60 3.68
CA VAL A 397 8.04 -0.74 3.80
C VAL A 397 7.67 -2.22 3.69
N LEU A 398 6.92 -2.73 4.67
CA LEU A 398 6.51 -4.14 4.79
C LEU A 398 7.64 -5.18 4.95
N ARG A 399 8.90 -4.77 5.19
CA ARG A 399 9.94 -5.72 5.62
C ARG A 399 9.58 -6.34 6.97
N ARG A 400 10.05 -7.57 7.20
CA ARG A 400 9.70 -8.35 8.39
C ARG A 400 10.90 -8.74 9.22
N TRP A 401 10.75 -8.60 10.54
CA TRP A 401 11.73 -9.05 11.52
C TRP A 401 11.07 -9.89 12.61
N ARG A 402 11.67 -11.05 12.89
CA ARG A 402 11.39 -11.90 14.04
C ARG A 402 12.33 -11.55 15.19
N PHE A 403 11.82 -11.46 16.41
CA PHE A 403 12.63 -11.11 17.57
C PHE A 403 11.99 -11.59 18.89
N ASP A 404 12.70 -11.38 20.00
CA ASP A 404 12.28 -11.72 21.37
C ASP A 404 11.77 -13.16 21.53
N GLU A 405 12.45 -14.12 20.89
CA GLU A 405 12.15 -15.53 21.02
C GLU A 405 12.58 -16.06 22.39
N ARG A 406 11.65 -16.67 23.14
CA ARG A 406 11.88 -17.21 24.48
C ARG A 406 11.00 -18.42 24.77
N ILE A 407 11.52 -19.33 25.59
CA ILE A 407 10.75 -20.44 26.16
C ILE A 407 10.27 -19.99 27.54
N THR A 408 8.96 -20.03 27.73
CA THR A 408 8.31 -19.73 29.01
C THR A 408 8.33 -20.97 29.91
N GLY A 409 8.32 -20.77 31.24
CA GLY A 409 8.27 -21.87 32.21
C GLY A 409 7.02 -22.77 32.14
N LYS A 410 6.06 -22.43 31.27
CA LYS A 410 4.84 -23.23 31.00
C LYS A 410 5.00 -24.17 29.79
N GLY A 411 6.21 -24.37 29.29
CA GLY A 411 6.46 -25.23 28.12
C GLY A 411 5.96 -24.62 26.80
N GLN A 412 5.87 -23.29 26.71
CA GLN A 412 5.47 -22.58 25.50
C GLN A 412 6.62 -21.73 24.98
N ARG A 413 6.79 -21.67 23.66
CA ARG A 413 7.68 -20.74 22.98
C ARG A 413 6.90 -19.50 22.53
N THR A 414 7.42 -18.33 22.82
CA THR A 414 6.87 -17.06 22.36
C THR A 414 7.90 -16.28 21.58
N PHE A 415 7.48 -15.60 20.52
CA PHE A 415 8.31 -14.67 19.74
C PHE A 415 7.42 -13.63 19.05
N TRP A 416 8.04 -12.57 18.54
CA TRP A 416 7.35 -11.49 17.84
C TRP A 416 7.74 -11.45 16.38
N VAL A 417 6.85 -10.95 15.55
CA VAL A 417 7.10 -10.59 14.15
C VAL A 417 6.60 -9.17 13.91
N LEU A 418 7.50 -8.26 13.56
CA LEU A 418 7.17 -6.93 13.05
C LEU A 418 7.01 -7.04 11.53
N THR A 419 5.91 -6.53 10.99
CA THR A 419 5.76 -6.17 9.57
C THR A 419 5.76 -4.65 9.48
N ASN A 420 6.83 -4.08 8.96
CA ASN A 420 7.13 -2.66 9.10
C ASN A 420 6.04 -1.76 8.51
N GLY A 421 5.50 -0.86 9.33
CA GLY A 421 4.42 0.02 8.90
C GLY A 421 3.06 -0.66 8.77
N TYR A 422 2.89 -1.89 9.28
CA TYR A 422 1.64 -2.61 9.14
C TYR A 422 1.14 -3.21 10.46
N SER A 423 1.92 -4.11 11.05
CA SER A 423 1.51 -4.84 12.25
C SER A 423 2.68 -5.35 13.06
N MET A 424 2.40 -5.69 14.31
CA MET A 424 3.28 -6.46 15.16
C MET A 424 2.51 -7.62 15.79
N VAL A 425 2.99 -8.84 15.57
CA VAL A 425 2.29 -10.06 15.97
C VAL A 425 3.13 -10.86 16.92
N LYS A 426 2.57 -11.15 18.10
CA LYS A 426 3.14 -12.11 19.05
C LYS A 426 2.59 -13.50 18.75
N TYR A 427 3.48 -14.45 18.52
CA TYR A 427 3.18 -15.85 18.36
C TYR A 427 3.46 -16.60 19.66
N THR A 428 2.58 -17.54 20.00
CA THR A 428 2.80 -18.52 21.08
C THR A 428 2.51 -19.91 20.55
N ILE A 429 3.51 -20.79 20.63
CA ILE A 429 3.46 -22.19 20.19
C ILE A 429 4.03 -23.11 21.27
N ASP A 430 3.90 -24.42 21.08
CA ASP A 430 4.55 -25.41 21.94
C ASP A 430 6.08 -25.23 21.97
N ALA A 431 6.73 -25.41 23.11
CA ALA A 431 8.18 -25.22 23.23
C ALA A 431 9.00 -26.16 22.33
N SER A 432 8.49 -27.36 22.05
CA SER A 432 9.11 -28.35 21.16
C SER A 432 8.99 -27.97 19.68
N ALA A 433 8.00 -27.16 19.31
CA ALA A 433 7.80 -26.68 17.95
C ALA A 433 8.79 -25.55 17.63
N ASN A 434 9.22 -25.48 16.36
CA ASN A 434 10.07 -24.39 15.88
C ASN A 434 9.22 -23.25 15.31
N ALA A 435 9.70 -22.01 15.36
CA ALA A 435 8.99 -20.85 14.81
C ALA A 435 8.63 -21.02 13.32
N GLU A 436 9.46 -21.71 12.53
CA GLU A 436 9.17 -22.01 11.13
C GLU A 436 7.94 -22.92 10.96
N SER A 437 7.50 -23.64 11.99
CA SER A 437 6.29 -24.47 11.92
C SER A 437 5.00 -23.66 11.73
N VAL A 438 5.06 -22.34 11.94
CA VAL A 438 3.96 -21.41 11.64
C VAL A 438 3.76 -21.22 10.13
N GLY A 439 4.76 -21.55 9.30
CA GLY A 439 4.69 -21.47 7.84
C GLY A 439 4.81 -20.04 7.30
N PHE A 440 5.80 -19.27 7.74
CA PHE A 440 6.02 -17.88 7.31
C PHE A 440 6.38 -17.70 5.82
N ASP A 441 6.64 -18.80 5.12
CA ASP A 441 6.81 -18.92 3.67
C ASP A 441 5.48 -18.88 2.91
N LYS A 442 4.34 -19.10 3.60
CA LYS A 442 3.00 -19.10 3.04
C LYS A 442 2.22 -17.84 3.42
N VAL A 443 1.34 -17.44 2.51
CA VAL A 443 0.39 -16.35 2.74
C VAL A 443 -0.73 -16.85 3.66
N GLU A 444 -1.06 -16.09 4.71
CA GLU A 444 -2.18 -16.42 5.58
C GLU A 444 -3.50 -16.03 4.93
N LYS A 445 -4.44 -16.98 4.81
CA LYS A 445 -5.79 -16.67 4.33
C LYS A 445 -6.53 -15.87 5.40
N THR A 446 -6.69 -14.57 5.19
CA THR A 446 -7.32 -13.64 6.15
C THR A 446 -8.53 -12.91 5.58
N TRP A 447 -8.66 -12.92 4.25
CA TRP A 447 -9.70 -12.24 3.49
C TRP A 447 -10.88 -13.17 3.15
N ASP A 448 -11.91 -12.62 2.50
CA ASP A 448 -13.11 -13.35 2.12
C ASP A 448 -12.90 -14.30 0.91
N GLY A 449 -13.84 -15.23 0.70
CA GLY A 449 -13.84 -16.14 -0.45
C GLY A 449 -12.97 -17.39 -0.29
N ASP A 450 -13.16 -18.36 -1.20
CA ASP A 450 -12.50 -19.67 -1.19
C ASP A 450 -10.99 -19.57 -1.50
N ASP A 451 -10.16 -20.24 -0.71
CA ASP A 451 -8.70 -20.35 -0.84
C ASP A 451 -8.26 -20.71 -2.26
N LYS A 452 -8.96 -21.67 -2.91
CA LYS A 452 -8.63 -22.15 -4.26
C LYS A 452 -8.69 -21.07 -5.32
N VAL A 453 -9.46 -20.01 -5.07
CA VAL A 453 -9.53 -18.85 -5.98
C VAL A 453 -8.19 -18.10 -6.02
N PHE A 454 -7.41 -18.13 -4.95
CA PHE A 454 -6.18 -17.34 -4.81
C PHE A 454 -4.91 -18.18 -4.92
N GLU A 455 -4.97 -19.48 -4.61
CA GLU A 455 -3.80 -20.38 -4.59
C GLU A 455 -3.04 -20.44 -5.92
N LYS A 456 -3.73 -20.26 -7.05
CA LYS A 456 -3.08 -20.26 -8.37
C LYS A 456 -2.02 -19.16 -8.49
N ARG A 457 -2.29 -17.98 -7.93
CA ARG A 457 -1.39 -16.83 -8.00
C ARG A 457 -0.51 -16.70 -6.76
N LEU A 458 -1.05 -16.99 -5.58
CA LEU A 458 -0.38 -16.79 -4.29
C LEU A 458 0.34 -18.05 -3.78
N GLY A 459 0.19 -19.19 -4.44
CA GLY A 459 0.67 -20.48 -3.96
C GLY A 459 -0.16 -21.01 -2.79
N PRO A 460 0.28 -22.12 -2.17
CA PRO A 460 -0.42 -22.72 -1.03
C PRO A 460 -0.60 -21.72 0.11
N LEU A 461 -1.83 -21.59 0.60
CA LEU A 461 -2.16 -20.70 1.71
C LEU A 461 -2.04 -21.45 3.05
N ARG A 462 -1.77 -20.70 4.12
CA ARG A 462 -1.93 -21.20 5.49
C ARG A 462 -3.22 -20.66 6.11
N PRO A 463 -3.94 -21.45 6.93
CA PRO A 463 -5.21 -21.01 7.48
C PRO A 463 -5.02 -19.87 8.48
N ARG A 464 -6.06 -19.04 8.63
CA ARG A 464 -6.13 -17.99 9.67
C ARG A 464 -5.92 -18.60 11.04
N ASP A 465 -6.66 -19.64 11.38
CA ASP A 465 -6.59 -20.31 12.68
C ASP A 465 -5.83 -21.63 12.53
N GLN A 466 -4.66 -21.70 13.16
CA GLN A 466 -3.78 -22.86 13.12
C GLN A 466 -3.80 -23.56 14.48
N PRO A 467 -4.07 -24.87 14.54
CA PRO A 467 -4.01 -25.63 15.79
C PRO A 467 -2.64 -25.47 16.47
N GLY A 468 -2.64 -25.16 17.77
CA GLY A 468 -1.41 -24.98 18.54
C GLY A 468 -0.66 -23.66 18.31
N VAL A 469 -1.18 -22.75 17.47
CA VAL A 469 -0.60 -21.42 17.24
C VAL A 469 -1.54 -20.35 17.74
N LYS A 470 -1.20 -19.72 18.86
CA LYS A 470 -1.89 -18.51 19.33
C LYS A 470 -1.21 -17.27 18.73
N LYS A 471 -2.01 -16.37 18.17
CA LYS A 471 -1.55 -15.08 17.60
C LYS A 471 -2.22 -13.93 18.31
N GLU A 472 -1.43 -12.95 18.71
CA GLU A 472 -1.91 -11.68 19.26
C GLU A 472 -1.35 -10.57 18.39
N ARG A 473 -2.22 -9.75 17.77
CA ARG A 473 -1.84 -8.80 16.71
C ARG A 473 -2.12 -7.38 17.16
N TRP A 474 -1.11 -6.52 17.03
CA TRP A 474 -1.22 -5.07 17.14
C TRP A 474 -1.14 -4.47 15.75
N MET A 475 -2.10 -3.61 15.40
CA MET A 475 -2.18 -2.98 14.09
C MET A 475 -1.62 -1.57 14.15
N LEU A 476 -0.96 -1.11 13.08
CA LEU A 476 -0.55 0.27 12.97
C LEU A 476 -1.78 1.19 13.01
N THR A 477 -1.82 2.07 13.99
CA THR A 477 -2.90 3.06 14.17
C THR A 477 -2.46 4.46 13.82
N GLU A 478 -1.20 4.81 14.11
CA GLU A 478 -0.65 6.12 13.83
C GLU A 478 0.82 6.02 13.38
N ALA A 479 1.21 6.88 12.44
CA ALA A 479 2.60 7.02 12.02
C ALA A 479 2.91 8.49 11.78
N THR A 480 3.89 9.03 12.51
CA THR A 480 4.21 10.46 12.47
C THR A 480 5.71 10.68 12.31
N VAL A 481 6.06 11.69 11.51
CA VAL A 481 7.44 12.17 11.37
C VAL A 481 7.66 13.29 12.38
N ILE A 482 8.63 13.13 13.29
CA ILE A 482 9.00 14.12 14.31
C ILE A 482 10.50 14.39 14.18
N GLY A 483 10.84 15.57 13.65
CA GLY A 483 12.24 15.87 13.29
C GLY A 483 12.74 14.87 12.24
N HIS A 484 13.81 14.14 12.58
CA HIS A 484 14.36 13.07 11.73
C HIS A 484 13.83 11.69 12.10
N ASN A 485 12.91 11.57 13.05
CA ASN A 485 12.44 10.27 13.53
C ASN A 485 11.06 9.95 12.98
N VAL A 486 10.77 8.65 12.85
CA VAL A 486 9.43 8.16 12.57
C VAL A 486 8.91 7.41 13.79
N HIS A 487 7.77 7.86 14.32
CA HIS A 487 7.07 7.23 15.43
C HIS A 487 5.90 6.45 14.87
N GLN A 488 5.87 5.14 15.12
CA GLN A 488 4.77 4.26 14.76
C GLN A 488 4.09 3.75 16.02
N LEU A 489 2.77 3.94 16.11
CA LEU A 489 1.96 3.43 17.21
C LEU A 489 1.15 2.23 16.75
N TYR A 490 1.37 1.09 17.39
CA TYR A 490 0.63 -0.14 17.15
C TYR A 490 -0.30 -0.40 18.32
N SER A 491 -1.59 -0.61 18.05
CA SER A 491 -2.58 -0.85 19.09
C SER A 491 -3.26 -2.21 18.95
N ARG A 492 -3.72 -2.72 20.08
CA ARG A 492 -4.56 -3.91 20.17
C ARG A 492 -5.61 -3.68 21.25
N GLU A 493 -6.88 -3.82 20.86
CA GLU A 493 -8.00 -3.85 21.78
C GLU A 493 -8.19 -5.27 22.36
N LEU A 494 -8.46 -5.35 23.65
CA LEU A 494 -8.95 -6.54 24.36
C LEU A 494 -10.22 -6.16 25.11
N ASP A 495 -11.06 -7.15 25.41
CA ASP A 495 -12.32 -6.96 26.15
C ASP A 495 -12.15 -6.20 27.47
N GLU A 496 -11.00 -6.35 28.14
CA GLU A 496 -10.70 -5.71 29.43
C GLU A 496 -9.44 -4.83 29.43
N ALA A 497 -8.72 -4.71 28.31
CA ALA A 497 -7.43 -4.01 28.28
C ALA A 497 -7.07 -3.44 26.90
N HIS A 498 -6.65 -2.18 26.86
CA HIS A 498 -6.05 -1.59 25.68
C HIS A 498 -4.53 -1.80 25.72
N SER A 499 -3.88 -2.15 24.61
CA SER A 499 -2.43 -2.34 24.56
C SER A 499 -1.80 -1.55 23.42
N LEU A 500 -0.77 -0.77 23.76
CA LEU A 500 -0.04 0.11 22.86
C LEU A 500 1.43 -0.26 22.80
N ILE A 501 1.99 -0.17 21.60
CA ILE A 501 3.41 -0.30 21.35
C ILE A 501 3.86 0.85 20.48
N GLU A 502 4.79 1.64 20.98
CA GLU A 502 5.44 2.67 20.19
C GLU A 502 6.80 2.18 19.68
N LEU A 503 6.96 2.18 18.36
CA LEU A 503 8.22 1.91 17.71
C LEU A 503 8.78 3.20 17.12
N ILE A 504 9.93 3.63 17.63
CA ILE A 504 10.60 4.85 17.17
C ILE A 504 11.78 4.47 16.29
N TRP A 505 11.72 4.86 15.03
CA TRP A 505 12.82 4.76 14.09
C TRP A 505 13.64 6.05 14.15
N LEU A 506 14.89 5.92 14.57
CA LEU A 506 15.83 7.03 14.73
C LEU A 506 16.47 7.37 13.39
N GLY A 507 16.17 8.54 12.83
CA GLY A 507 16.87 9.02 11.65
C GLY A 507 18.20 9.69 11.98
N THR A 508 19.07 9.77 10.99
CA THR A 508 20.36 10.47 11.08
C THR A 508 20.20 11.92 10.61
N LEU A 509 20.98 12.83 11.20
CA LEU A 509 21.03 14.25 10.78
C LEU A 509 21.51 14.39 9.32
N ASP A 510 22.35 13.47 8.86
CA ASP A 510 22.88 13.43 7.50
C ASP A 510 21.93 12.71 6.52
N GLY A 511 20.79 12.21 7.01
CA GLY A 511 19.83 11.39 6.27
C GLY A 511 18.75 12.16 5.53
N SER A 512 19.00 13.44 5.17
CA SER A 512 18.15 14.11 4.18
C SER A 512 18.37 13.44 2.83
N GLY A 513 17.63 12.36 2.57
CA GLY A 513 17.39 11.80 1.24
C GLY A 513 16.57 12.74 0.35
N THR A 514 16.70 14.06 0.54
CA THR A 514 16.43 15.06 -0.48
C THR A 514 17.72 15.18 -1.29
N SER A 515 17.93 14.25 -2.23
CA SER A 515 18.59 14.63 -3.46
C SER A 515 17.71 15.70 -4.13
N ASP A 516 18.33 16.83 -4.45
CA ASP A 516 17.73 17.99 -5.13
C ASP A 516 16.90 17.62 -6.37
#